data_AF-A0A940L9V8-F1
#
_entry.id   AF-A0A940L9V8-F1
#
_cell.length_a   1.000
_cell.length_b   1.000
_cell.length_c   1.000
_cell.angle_alpha   90.00
_cell.angle_beta   90.00
_cell.angle_gamma   90.00
#
_symmetry.space_group_name_H-M   'P 1'
#
loop_
_entity.id
_entity.type
_entity.pdbx_description
1 polymer ?
#
loop_
_entity_poly.entity_id
_entity_poly.type
_entity_poly.pdbx_seq_one_letter_code
_entity_poly.pdbx_strand_id
1 'polypeptide(L)'
;MIREILTLVVDNVPTQYYIDFEKDRKQFNFHPTLTNKTAPSFRIIERYGELIEIEEVDPSVIEQAKEKIREILNNPIFGQF
;
A
#
# COMPACT_ATOMS: atom_id res chain seq x y z
N MET A 1 -11.28 4.46 -10.23
CA MET A 1 -9.95 4.41 -9.57
C MET A 1 -10.20 4.86 -8.16
N ILE A 2 -10.13 3.95 -7.18
CA ILE A 2 -10.28 4.30 -5.76
C ILE A 2 -8.91 4.82 -5.32
N ARG A 3 -8.89 5.94 -4.59
CA ARG A 3 -7.68 6.50 -4.00
C ARG A 3 -7.91 6.61 -2.51
N GLU A 4 -7.13 5.87 -1.75
CA GLU A 4 -7.13 5.96 -0.29
C GLU A 4 -5.83 6.59 0.19
N ILE A 5 -5.90 7.29 1.32
CA ILE A 5 -4.72 7.82 1.99
C ILE A 5 -4.49 6.95 3.21
N LEU A 6 -3.30 6.37 3.32
CA LEU A 6 -2.86 5.72 4.55
C LEU A 6 -1.66 6.45 5.15
N THR A 7 -1.43 6.24 6.44
CA THR A 7 -0.21 6.69 7.11
C THR A 7 0.62 5.46 7.47
N LEU A 8 1.88 5.45 7.04
CA LEU A 8 2.88 4.45 7.37
C LEU A 8 4.02 5.12 8.14
N VAL A 9 4.66 4.41 9.06
CA VAL A 9 5.85 4.93 9.74
C VAL A 9 7.09 4.56 8.94
N VAL A 10 7.81 5.56 8.43
CA VAL A 10 9.07 5.42 7.68
C VAL A 10 10.15 6.15 8.48
N ASP A 11 11.23 5.48 8.88
CA ASP A 11 12.31 6.06 9.70
C ASP A 11 11.82 6.78 10.98
N ASN A 12 10.84 6.19 11.68
CA ASN A 12 10.15 6.78 12.84
C ASN A 12 9.34 8.06 12.55
N VAL A 13 9.14 8.41 11.27
CA VAL A 13 8.33 9.55 10.85
C VAL A 13 7.01 9.05 10.25
N PRO A 14 5.85 9.46 10.80
CA PRO A 14 4.56 9.15 10.21
C PRO A 14 4.45 9.82 8.83
N THR A 15 4.29 9.00 7.81
CA THR A 15 4.31 9.41 6.41
C THR A 15 3.03 9.00 5.71
N GLN A 16 2.38 10.00 5.11
CA GLN A 16 1.15 9.78 4.36
C GLN A 16 1.45 9.34 2.93
N TYR A 17 0.75 8.28 2.52
CA TYR A 17 0.83 7.66 1.21
C TYR A 17 -0.54 7.65 0.55
N TYR A 18 -0.58 7.96 -0.74
CA TYR A 18 -1.68 7.60 -1.62
C TYR A 18 -1.54 6.14 -2.03
N ILE A 19 -2.64 5.37 -1.91
CA ILE A 19 -2.76 4.04 -2.49
C ILE A 19 -3.59 4.15 -3.76
N ASP A 20 -2.99 3.79 -4.89
CA ASP A 20 -3.71 3.57 -6.13
C ASP A 20 -3.90 2.07 -6.36
N PHE A 21 -5.17 1.65 -6.48
CA PHE A 21 -5.55 0.28 -6.82
C PHE A 21 -5.75 0.15 -8.33
N GLU A 22 -5.16 -0.88 -8.93
CA GLU A 22 -5.53 -1.28 -10.28
C GLU A 22 -6.95 -1.88 -10.33
N LYS A 23 -7.54 -1.92 -11.53
CA LYS A 23 -8.94 -2.38 -11.72
C LYS A 23 -9.17 -3.81 -11.27
N ASP A 24 -8.12 -4.63 -11.29
CA ASP A 24 -8.14 -6.02 -10.84
C ASP A 24 -7.96 -6.16 -9.32
N ARG A 25 -7.72 -5.05 -8.60
CA ARG A 25 -7.44 -4.99 -7.16
C ARG A 25 -6.28 -5.88 -6.71
N LYS A 26 -5.42 -6.29 -7.64
CA LYS A 26 -4.26 -7.14 -7.36
C LYS A 26 -2.98 -6.34 -7.26
N GLN A 27 -2.97 -5.08 -7.69
CA GLN A 27 -1.79 -4.23 -7.60
C GLN A 27 -2.08 -2.97 -6.78
N PHE A 28 -1.20 -2.72 -5.83
CA PHE A 28 -1.26 -1.64 -4.85
C PHE A 28 -0.03 -0.77 -5.03
N ASN A 29 -0.23 0.47 -5.48
CA ASN A 29 0.86 1.40 -5.72
C ASN A 29 0.85 2.47 -4.61
N PHE A 30 1.96 2.57 -3.89
CA PHE A 30 2.14 3.48 -2.77
C PHE A 30 2.96 4.68 -3.23
N HIS A 31 2.33 5.84 -3.25
CA HIS A 31 2.96 7.10 -3.62
C HIS A 31 2.97 8.05 -2.43
N PRO A 32 4.13 8.53 -1.97
CA PRO A 32 4.19 9.49 -0.88
C PRO A 32 3.46 10.77 -1.28
N THR A 33 2.79 11.38 -0.31
CA THR A 33 2.15 12.69 -0.48
C THR A 33 3.20 13.79 -0.72
N LEU A 34 2.75 14.92 -1.28
CA LEU A 34 3.63 16.08 -1.56
C LEU A 34 4.31 16.66 -0.31
N THR A 35 3.79 16.36 0.89
CA THR A 35 4.36 16.73 2.19
C THR A 35 5.55 15.87 2.58
N ASN A 36 5.65 14.64 2.09
CA ASN A 36 6.66 13.66 2.50
C ASN A 36 7.44 13.10 1.28
N LYS A 37 7.86 13.98 0.36
CA LYS A 37 8.52 13.61 -0.90
C LYS A 37 9.80 12.78 -0.74
N THR A 38 10.41 12.78 0.44
CA THR A 38 11.62 12.01 0.74
C THR A 38 11.36 10.54 0.96
N ALA A 39 10.11 10.15 1.24
CA ALA A 39 9.78 8.76 1.48
C ALA A 39 9.74 7.95 0.17
N PRO A 40 10.09 6.66 0.20
CA PRO A 40 10.16 5.85 -1.01
C PRO A 40 8.76 5.56 -1.55
N SER A 41 8.60 5.57 -2.87
CA SER A 41 7.43 4.96 -3.52
C SER A 41 7.66 3.47 -3.69
N PHE A 42 6.61 2.66 -3.56
CA PHE A 42 6.74 1.22 -3.71
C PHE A 42 5.44 0.56 -4.17
N ARG A 43 5.55 -0.69 -4.62
CA ARG A 43 4.44 -1.47 -5.12
C ARG A 43 4.37 -2.85 -4.49
N ILE A 44 3.15 -3.28 -4.23
CA ILE A 44 2.80 -4.61 -3.75
C ILE A 44 1.80 -5.22 -4.73
N ILE A 45 1.98 -6.49 -5.08
CA ILE A 45 1.07 -7.27 -5.91
C ILE A 45 0.55 -8.46 -5.12
N GLU A 46 -0.76 -8.69 -5.17
CA GLU A 46 -1.35 -9.96 -4.79
C GLU A 46 -1.21 -10.98 -5.94
N ARG A 47 -0.44 -12.04 -5.72
CA ARG A 47 -0.40 -13.22 -6.61
C ARG A 47 -0.64 -14.47 -5.81
N TYR A 48 -1.55 -15.32 -6.30
CA TYR A 48 -1.89 -16.60 -5.68
C TYR A 48 -2.31 -16.50 -4.19
N GLY A 49 -2.86 -15.36 -3.78
CA GLY A 49 -3.24 -15.09 -2.38
C GLY A 49 -2.09 -14.57 -1.50
N GLU A 50 -0.90 -14.35 -2.07
CA GLU A 50 0.25 -13.80 -1.37
C GLU A 50 0.54 -12.37 -1.82
N LEU A 51 0.90 -11.50 -0.86
CA LEU A 51 1.32 -10.13 -1.13
C LEU A 51 2.83 -10.09 -1.34
N ILE A 52 3.23 -9.76 -2.57
CA ILE A 52 4.61 -9.73 -3.06
C ILE A 52 5.02 -8.27 -3.30
N GLU A 53 6.08 -7.83 -2.66
CA GLU A 53 6.76 -6.56 -2.91
C GLU A 53 7.58 -6.62 -4.21
N ILE A 54 7.54 -5.55 -5.01
CA ILE A 54 8.29 -5.46 -6.27
C ILE A 54 9.58 -4.66 -6.10
N GLU A 55 9.60 -3.74 -5.15
CA GLU A 55 10.66 -2.75 -4.96
C GLU A 55 11.31 -2.92 -3.58
N GLU A 56 12.63 -2.72 -3.52
CA GLU A 56 13.39 -2.81 -2.27
C GLU A 56 13.12 -1.58 -1.41
N VAL A 57 12.32 -1.78 -0.36
CA VAL A 57 11.97 -0.79 0.66
C VAL A 57 12.14 -1.42 2.03
N ASP A 58 12.28 -0.59 3.05
CA ASP A 58 12.39 -1.03 4.44
C ASP A 58 11.33 -2.11 4.78
N PRO A 59 11.75 -3.30 5.27
CA PRO A 59 10.84 -4.40 5.56
C PRO A 59 9.71 -4.03 6.53
N SER A 60 9.98 -3.14 7.50
CA SER A 60 8.97 -2.71 8.47
C SER A 60 7.87 -1.86 7.82
N VAL A 61 8.21 -1.07 6.80
CA VAL A 61 7.24 -0.30 6.00
C VAL A 61 6.40 -1.24 5.14
N ILE A 62 7.03 -2.26 4.55
CA ILE A 62 6.35 -3.27 3.75
C ILE A 62 5.38 -4.09 4.61
N GLU A 63 5.76 -4.51 5.81
CA GLU A 63 4.86 -5.24 6.72
C GLU A 63 3.63 -4.41 7.08
N GLN A 64 3.81 -3.15 7.49
CA GLN A 64 2.71 -2.23 7.77
C GLN A 64 1.79 -2.07 6.54
N ALA A 65 2.37 -1.91 5.35
CA ALA A 65 1.61 -1.79 4.10
C ALA A 65 0.82 -3.07 3.79
N LYS A 66 1.40 -4.26 3.97
CA LYS A 66 0.73 -5.56 3.77
C LYS A 66 -0.42 -5.76 4.75
N GLU A 67 -0.25 -5.38 6.02
CA GLU A 67 -1.33 -5.42 7.01
C GLU A 67 -2.49 -4.53 6.60
N LYS A 68 -2.21 -3.30 6.15
CA LYS A 68 -3.25 -2.38 5.65
C LYS A 68 -3.93 -2.88 4.38
N ILE A 69 -3.18 -3.46 3.44
CA ILE A 69 -3.78 -4.11 2.27
C ILE A 69 -4.71 -5.25 2.69
N ARG A 70 -4.30 -6.10 3.64
CA ARG A 70 -5.16 -7.19 4.14
C ARG A 70 -6.43 -6.66 4.80
N GLU A 71 -6.34 -5.60 5.59
CA GLU A 71 -7.53 -4.93 6.16
C GLU A 71 -8.47 -4.43 5.06
N ILE A 72 -7.93 -3.80 4.01
CA ILE A 72 -8.68 -3.28 2.87
C ILE A 72 -9.34 -4.43 2.08
N LEU A 73 -8.60 -5.49 1.77
CA LEU A 73 -9.10 -6.66 1.04
C LEU A 73 -10.15 -7.46 1.83
N ASN A 74 -10.02 -7.52 3.16
CA ASN A 74 -11.00 -8.14 4.04
C ASN A 74 -12.26 -7.28 4.22
N ASN A 75 -12.22 -5.99 3.85
CA ASN A 75 -13.38 -5.13 3.92
C ASN A 75 -14.36 -5.55 2.80
N PRO A 76 -15.62 -5.93 3.12
CA PRO A 76 -16.59 -6.41 2.13
C PRO A 76 -16.91 -5.40 1.01
N ILE A 77 -16.62 -4.11 1.22
CA ILE A 77 -16.71 -3.07 0.20
C ILE A 77 -15.75 -3.34 -0.98
N PHE A 78 -14.60 -3.97 -0.71
CA PHE A 78 -13.61 -4.38 -1.71
C PHE A 78 -13.79 -5.83 -2.21
N GLY A 79 -14.67 -6.63 -1.58
CA GLY A 79 -15.01 -7.98 -2.02
C GLY A 79 -16.27 -8.09 -2.89
N GLN A 80 -17.06 -7.02 -3.03
CA GLN A 80 -18.41 -7.07 -3.61
C GLN A 80 -18.56 -6.82 -5.13
N PHE A 81 -17.49 -6.76 -5.92
CA PHE A 81 -17.60 -6.55 -7.37
C PHE A 81 -16.66 -7.43 -8.18
#